data_AF-A0A1N6KIM1-F1
#
_entry.id   AF-A0A1N6KIM1-F1
#
_cell.length_a   1.000
_cell.length_b   1.000
_cell.length_c   1.000
_cell.angle_alpha   90.00
_cell.angle_beta   90.00
_cell.angle_gamma   90.00
#
_symmetry.space_group_name_H-M   'P 1'
#
loop_
_entity.id
_entity.type
_entity.pdbx_description
1 polymer ?
#
loop_
_entity_poly.entity_id
_entity_poly.type
_entity_poly.pdbx_seq_one_letter_code
_entity_poly.pdbx_strand_id
1 'polypeptide(L)'
;MKKGSKAAAPDQSGIPSEPRGSDARRKYDPEETKRNILEVATQEFSAMGLTGARVDAIAERTNTTKRMLYYYFESKEGLYQAVLEKVYGDIRALEQDLHVSELDPVEGMRKLVEFTFDYHDRHRDFVRLITIENIHGAKYVEQLKTFKNRNASAIETIEDLLARGVASGQFRSDVDAIDLHLLISSLCFHRIGNRHTFGTAFGRDPSHPRLRTRHRAMVVDAVLRFVRNEAQH
;
A
#
# COMPACT_ATOMS: atom_id res chain seq x y z
N MET A 1 -10.06 -20.17 -81.90
CA MET A 1 -9.69 -21.58 -82.21
C MET A 1 -8.17 -21.69 -82.32
N LYS A 2 -7.57 -22.71 -81.69
CA LYS A 2 -6.22 -23.31 -81.89
C LYS A 2 -4.99 -22.39 -81.74
N LYS A 3 -4.16 -22.54 -80.69
CA LYS A 3 -3.11 -23.56 -80.39
C LYS A 3 -1.74 -23.26 -81.03
N GLY A 4 -0.70 -23.30 -80.17
CA GLY A 4 0.72 -23.58 -80.53
C GLY A 4 1.67 -22.51 -79.96
N SER A 5 2.25 -22.62 -78.75
CA SER A 5 3.21 -23.60 -78.19
C SER A 5 4.64 -23.49 -78.73
N LYS A 6 5.56 -23.03 -77.85
CA LYS A 6 6.86 -23.62 -77.45
C LYS A 6 7.78 -22.50 -76.93
N ALA A 7 8.19 -22.46 -75.66
CA ALA A 7 9.04 -23.35 -74.86
C ALA A 7 10.47 -22.77 -74.72
N ALA A 8 10.88 -22.47 -73.49
CA ALA A 8 12.11 -22.96 -72.81
C ALA A 8 12.60 -21.95 -71.73
N ALA A 9 12.63 -22.41 -70.47
CA ALA A 9 13.47 -21.88 -69.39
C ALA A 9 14.81 -22.67 -69.35
N PRO A 10 15.90 -22.23 -68.68
CA PRO A 10 16.00 -22.18 -67.20
C PRO A 10 16.78 -20.95 -66.64
N ASP A 11 16.37 -20.39 -65.52
CA ASP A 11 16.92 -20.53 -64.14
C ASP A 11 18.36 -20.01 -63.92
N GLN A 12 18.49 -18.99 -63.05
CA GLN A 12 19.53 -18.89 -62.03
C GLN A 12 19.28 -17.74 -61.03
N SER A 13 19.29 -18.07 -59.73
CA SER A 13 19.55 -17.24 -58.53
C SER A 13 18.51 -16.15 -58.17
N GLY A 14 17.76 -16.19 -57.06
CA GLY A 14 18.18 -16.38 -55.66
C GLY A 14 18.92 -15.11 -55.20
N ILE A 15 18.38 -14.19 -54.37
CA ILE A 15 18.04 -14.35 -52.94
C ILE A 15 16.89 -13.36 -52.54
N PRO A 16 15.89 -13.78 -51.73
CA PRO A 16 14.87 -12.91 -51.13
C PRO A 16 15.40 -12.11 -49.92
N SER A 17 14.87 -10.90 -49.77
CA SER A 17 15.06 -9.97 -48.64
C SER A 17 15.08 -10.61 -47.25
N GLU A 18 16.11 -10.29 -46.47
CA GLU A 18 16.20 -10.59 -45.03
C GLU A 18 14.99 -10.05 -44.26
N PRO A 19 14.35 -10.84 -43.37
CA PRO A 19 13.51 -10.27 -42.33
C PRO A 19 14.41 -9.67 -41.26
N ARG A 20 14.18 -8.37 -40.98
CA ARG A 20 14.78 -7.60 -39.88
C ARG A 20 14.67 -8.38 -38.57
N GLY A 21 15.77 -9.02 -38.18
CA GLY A 21 15.97 -9.57 -36.85
C GLY A 21 16.16 -8.42 -35.85
N SER A 22 15.05 -7.85 -35.40
CA SER A 22 15.02 -7.05 -34.18
C SER A 22 13.68 -7.25 -33.47
N ASP A 23 13.30 -8.52 -33.28
CA ASP A 23 12.27 -8.83 -32.29
C ASP A 23 12.96 -8.73 -30.92
N ALA A 24 12.86 -7.54 -30.37
CA ALA A 24 13.34 -7.20 -29.06
C ALA A 24 12.74 -8.22 -28.08
N ARG A 25 13.56 -9.17 -27.64
CA ARG A 25 13.33 -9.89 -26.38
C ARG A 25 13.27 -8.81 -25.32
N ARG A 26 12.05 -8.31 -25.08
CA ARG A 26 11.68 -7.42 -23.98
C ARG A 26 12.34 -8.04 -22.76
N LYS A 27 13.40 -7.39 -22.27
CA LYS A 27 14.28 -7.93 -21.24
C LYS A 27 13.37 -8.26 -20.07
N TYR A 28 13.14 -9.55 -19.85
CA TYR A 28 12.27 -10.03 -18.78
C TYR A 28 12.91 -9.54 -17.49
N ASP A 29 12.31 -8.53 -16.86
CA ASP A 29 12.70 -8.05 -15.55
C ASP A 29 11.87 -8.80 -14.50
N PRO A 30 12.47 -9.78 -13.79
CA PRO A 30 11.77 -10.56 -12.79
C PRO A 30 11.21 -9.69 -11.66
N GLU A 31 11.87 -8.58 -11.32
CA GLU A 31 11.48 -7.69 -10.23
C GLU A 31 10.32 -6.77 -10.65
N GLU A 32 10.33 -6.28 -11.89
CA GLU A 32 9.19 -5.54 -12.45
C GLU A 32 7.95 -6.44 -12.51
N THR A 33 8.12 -7.69 -12.94
CA THR A 33 7.04 -8.69 -12.98
C THR A 33 6.49 -8.95 -11.59
N LYS A 34 7.35 -9.17 -10.59
CA LYS A 34 6.96 -9.39 -9.19
C LYS A 34 6.21 -8.20 -8.62
N ARG A 35 6.66 -6.97 -8.88
CA ARG A 35 5.97 -5.73 -8.48
C ARG A 35 4.58 -5.62 -9.09
N ASN A 36 4.46 -5.81 -10.41
CA ASN A 36 3.17 -5.76 -11.10
C ASN A 36 2.18 -6.80 -10.52
N ILE A 37 2.67 -8.01 -10.22
CA ILE A 37 1.86 -9.04 -9.56
C ILE A 37 1.37 -8.56 -8.20
N LEU A 38 2.24 -8.01 -7.35
CA LEU A 38 1.86 -7.55 -6.03
C LEU A 38 0.84 -6.40 -6.09
N GLU A 39 0.98 -5.47 -7.04
CA GLU A 39 0.04 -4.36 -7.23
C GLU A 39 -1.36 -4.87 -7.60
N VAL A 40 -1.46 -5.77 -8.59
CA VAL A 40 -2.75 -6.35 -8.99
C VAL A 40 -3.33 -7.24 -7.89
N ALA A 41 -2.50 -8.04 -7.23
CA ALA A 41 -2.93 -8.89 -6.12
C ALA A 41 -3.44 -8.06 -4.93
N THR A 42 -2.82 -6.91 -4.63
CA THR A 42 -3.29 -5.97 -3.60
C THR A 42 -4.74 -5.56 -3.85
N GLN A 43 -5.06 -5.19 -5.09
CA GLN A 43 -6.42 -4.77 -5.48
C GLN A 43 -7.41 -5.94 -5.44
N GLU A 44 -6.99 -7.13 -5.89
CA GLU A 44 -7.85 -8.32 -5.86
C GLU A 44 -8.18 -8.74 -4.43
N PHE A 45 -7.17 -8.83 -3.55
CA PHE A 45 -7.38 -9.22 -2.16
C PHE A 45 -8.12 -8.15 -1.36
N SER A 46 -7.84 -6.86 -1.58
CA SER A 46 -8.58 -5.79 -0.91
C SER A 46 -10.06 -5.81 -1.31
N ALA A 47 -10.39 -6.11 -2.57
CA ALA A 47 -11.76 -6.16 -3.06
C ALA A 47 -12.51 -7.42 -2.59
N MET A 48 -11.87 -8.59 -2.73
CA MET A 48 -12.54 -9.89 -2.61
C MET A 48 -12.23 -10.65 -1.31
N GLY A 49 -11.29 -10.15 -0.50
CA GLY A 49 -10.75 -10.89 0.65
C GLY A 49 -9.90 -12.09 0.23
N LEU A 50 -9.23 -12.72 1.20
CA LEU A 50 -8.38 -13.88 0.92
C LEU A 50 -9.21 -15.02 0.31
N THR A 51 -10.36 -15.38 0.88
CA THR A 51 -11.18 -16.49 0.37
C THR A 51 -11.72 -16.21 -1.04
N GLY A 52 -12.26 -15.00 -1.28
CA GLY A 52 -12.93 -14.66 -2.53
C GLY A 52 -12.00 -14.35 -3.71
N ALA A 53 -10.78 -13.88 -3.45
CA ALA A 53 -9.82 -13.52 -4.51
C ALA A 53 -9.49 -14.69 -5.44
N ARG A 54 -9.37 -14.45 -6.75
CA ARG A 54 -9.03 -15.51 -7.71
C ARG A 54 -7.62 -15.32 -8.27
N VAL A 55 -6.75 -16.31 -8.04
CA VAL A 55 -5.38 -16.33 -8.61
C VAL A 55 -5.41 -16.27 -10.14
N ASP A 56 -6.43 -16.87 -10.76
CA ASP A 56 -6.62 -16.81 -12.21
C ASP A 56 -6.91 -15.37 -12.68
N ALA A 57 -7.73 -14.61 -11.94
CA ALA A 57 -8.02 -13.21 -12.25
C ALA A 57 -6.77 -12.32 -12.10
N ILE A 58 -5.92 -12.60 -11.10
CA ILE A 58 -4.63 -11.92 -10.93
C ILE A 58 -3.72 -12.23 -12.12
N ALA A 59 -3.66 -13.50 -12.55
CA ALA A 59 -2.81 -13.92 -13.66
C ALA A 59 -3.21 -13.23 -14.97
N GLU A 60 -4.50 -13.20 -15.27
CA GLU A 60 -5.06 -12.52 -16.45
C GLU A 60 -4.73 -11.03 -16.45
N ARG A 61 -4.96 -10.34 -15.33
CA ARG A 61 -4.74 -8.89 -15.20
C ARG A 61 -3.27 -8.49 -15.22
N THR A 62 -2.36 -9.39 -14.86
CA THR A 62 -0.90 -9.16 -14.88
C THR A 62 -0.24 -9.63 -16.18
N ASN A 63 -1.02 -10.19 -17.12
CA ASN A 63 -0.53 -10.85 -18.33
C ASN A 63 0.56 -11.91 -18.01
N THR A 64 0.35 -12.65 -16.92
CA THR A 64 1.21 -13.77 -16.49
C THR A 64 0.41 -15.06 -16.41
N THR A 65 1.07 -16.16 -16.04
CA THR A 65 0.39 -17.44 -15.85
C THR A 65 0.26 -17.79 -14.38
N LYS A 66 -0.75 -18.58 -14.02
CA LYS A 66 -0.89 -19.15 -12.66
C LYS A 66 0.38 -19.88 -12.19
N ARG A 67 1.06 -20.58 -13.11
CA ARG A 67 2.34 -21.23 -12.85
C ARG A 67 3.42 -20.22 -12.41
N MET A 68 3.48 -19.06 -13.06
CA MET A 68 4.42 -17.99 -12.68
C MET A 68 4.08 -17.38 -11.32
N LEU A 69 2.79 -17.19 -11.01
CA LEU A 69 2.38 -16.73 -9.68
C LEU A 69 2.85 -17.71 -8.59
N TYR A 70 2.63 -19.01 -8.76
CA TYR A 70 3.11 -20.01 -7.81
C TYR A 70 4.62 -20.18 -7.81
N TYR A 71 5.31 -19.90 -8.92
CA TYR A 71 6.77 -19.85 -8.92
C TYR A 71 7.30 -18.75 -8.00
N TYR A 72 6.67 -17.57 -7.97
CA TYR A 72 7.12 -16.44 -7.15
C TYR A 72 6.65 -16.51 -5.69
N PHE A 73 5.47 -17.06 -5.45
CA PHE A 73 4.77 -16.90 -4.16
C PHE A 73 4.31 -18.21 -3.53
N GLU A 74 4.60 -19.35 -4.17
CA GLU A 74 4.35 -20.73 -3.73
C GLU A 74 2.87 -21.13 -3.60
N SER A 75 2.03 -20.26 -3.07
CA SER A 75 0.61 -20.48 -2.82
C SER A 75 -0.18 -19.17 -2.91
N LYS A 76 -1.52 -19.25 -2.81
CA LYS A 76 -2.36 -18.07 -2.74
C LYS A 76 -2.15 -17.32 -1.42
N GLU A 77 -1.98 -18.06 -0.33
CA GLU A 77 -1.65 -17.56 1.00
C GLU A 77 -0.28 -16.90 1.02
N GLY A 78 0.72 -17.49 0.36
CA GLY A 78 2.05 -16.89 0.22
C GLY A 78 2.02 -15.58 -0.59
N LEU A 79 1.20 -15.51 -1.65
CA LEU A 79 0.97 -14.27 -2.38
C LEU A 79 0.27 -13.22 -1.51
N TYR A 80 -0.70 -13.63 -0.70
CA TYR A 80 -1.38 -12.75 0.25
C TYR A 80 -0.44 -12.23 1.34
N GLN A 81 0.42 -13.08 1.90
CA GLN A 81 1.46 -12.66 2.84
C GLN A 81 2.44 -11.67 2.23
N ALA A 82 2.87 -11.89 0.98
CA ALA A 82 3.73 -10.96 0.27
C ALA A 82 3.05 -9.60 0.02
N VAL A 83 1.73 -9.61 -0.26
CA VAL A 83 0.92 -8.38 -0.34
C VAL A 83 0.88 -7.67 1.02
N LEU A 84 0.59 -8.38 2.11
CA LEU A 84 0.58 -7.81 3.46
C LEU A 84 1.95 -7.23 3.83
N GLU A 85 3.03 -7.98 3.61
CA GLU A 85 4.39 -7.52 3.87
C GLU A 85 4.73 -6.25 3.09
N LYS A 86 4.31 -6.16 1.82
CA LYS A 86 4.47 -4.96 1.02
C LYS A 86 3.70 -3.78 1.63
N VAL A 87 2.38 -3.91 1.83
CA VAL A 87 1.56 -2.76 2.23
C VAL A 87 1.89 -2.25 3.64
N TYR A 88 2.22 -3.14 4.59
CA TYR A 88 2.72 -2.72 5.91
C TYR A 88 4.15 -2.17 5.85
N GLY A 89 4.98 -2.64 4.90
CA GLY A 89 6.31 -2.08 4.69
C GLY A 89 6.28 -0.67 4.13
N ASP A 90 5.45 -0.44 3.09
CA ASP A 90 5.37 0.83 2.36
C ASP A 90 5.03 2.00 3.29
N ILE A 91 4.04 1.86 4.18
CA ILE A 91 3.67 2.93 5.11
C ILE A 91 4.83 3.26 6.07
N ARG A 92 5.55 2.24 6.57
CA ARG A 92 6.64 2.43 7.55
C ARG A 92 7.88 3.04 6.92
N ALA A 93 8.20 2.67 5.69
CA ALA A 93 9.27 3.31 4.93
C ALA A 93 8.97 4.79 4.69
N LEU A 94 7.76 5.11 4.23
CA LEU A 94 7.35 6.50 3.97
C LEU A 94 7.23 7.35 5.24
N GLU A 95 6.87 6.75 6.37
CA GLU A 95 6.82 7.43 7.67
C GLU A 95 8.22 7.80 8.16
N GLN A 96 9.21 6.92 7.97
CA GLN A 96 10.61 7.20 8.29
C GLN A 96 11.17 8.36 7.44
N ASP A 97 10.77 8.43 6.17
CA ASP A 97 11.18 9.51 5.25
C ASP A 97 10.62 10.90 5.63
N LEU A 98 9.75 11.02 6.64
CA LEU A 98 9.27 12.31 7.13
C LEU A 98 10.33 13.09 7.92
N HIS A 99 11.37 12.42 8.43
CA HIS A 99 12.45 13.03 9.22
C HIS A 99 11.92 13.91 10.37
N VAL A 100 10.86 13.45 11.07
CA VAL A 100 10.20 14.23 12.14
C VAL A 100 11.08 14.47 13.37
N SER A 101 12.16 13.71 13.51
CA SER A 101 13.21 13.92 14.52
C SER A 101 13.94 15.25 14.35
N GLU A 102 13.97 15.80 13.13
CA GLU A 102 14.65 17.06 12.80
C GLU A 102 13.76 18.30 13.02
N LEU A 103 12.50 18.09 13.42
CA LEU A 103 11.51 19.16 13.58
C LEU A 103 11.26 19.48 15.06
N ASP A 104 10.76 20.68 15.32
CA ASP A 104 10.15 21.03 16.61
C ASP A 104 9.09 19.98 16.98
N PRO A 105 8.97 19.53 18.26
CA PRO A 105 8.08 18.44 18.64
C PRO A 105 6.62 18.63 18.22
N VAL A 106 6.06 19.84 18.34
CA VAL A 106 4.68 20.13 17.92
C VAL A 106 4.53 20.00 16.40
N GLU A 107 5.50 20.50 15.63
CA GLU A 107 5.47 20.39 14.17
C GLU A 107 5.73 18.95 13.69
N GLY A 108 6.64 18.22 14.34
CA GLY A 108 6.88 16.81 14.07
C GLY A 108 5.64 15.96 14.33
N MET A 109 4.96 16.17 15.46
CA MET A 109 3.69 15.50 15.78
C MET A 109 2.60 15.86 14.77
N ARG A 110 2.50 17.14 14.37
CA ARG A 110 1.58 17.56 13.31
C ARG A 110 1.85 16.80 12.01
N LYS A 111 3.09 16.80 11.51
CA LYS A 111 3.44 16.11 10.26
C LYS A 111 3.18 14.61 10.32
N LEU A 112 3.45 13.96 11.45
CA LEU A 112 3.17 12.55 11.65
C LEU A 112 1.67 12.25 11.50
N VAL A 113 0.82 12.98 12.22
CA VAL A 113 -0.64 12.80 12.17
C VAL A 113 -1.19 13.09 10.77
N GLU A 114 -0.69 14.15 10.15
CA GLU A 114 -1.04 14.54 8.79
C GLU A 114 -0.68 13.46 7.76
N PHE A 115 0.53 12.90 7.86
CA PHE A 115 0.98 11.80 7.04
C PHE A 115 0.09 10.57 7.23
N THR A 116 -0.19 10.16 8.47
CA THR A 116 -1.03 8.99 8.75
C THR A 116 -2.43 9.18 8.15
N PHE A 117 -3.03 10.36 8.31
CA PHE A 117 -4.31 10.72 7.72
C PHE A 117 -4.27 10.62 6.18
N ASP A 118 -3.28 11.28 5.57
CA ASP A 118 -3.15 11.36 4.10
C ASP A 118 -2.82 10.00 3.48
N TYR A 119 -2.10 9.14 4.20
CA TYR A 119 -1.80 7.78 3.75
C TYR A 119 -3.07 6.93 3.73
N HIS A 120 -3.84 6.90 4.81
CA HIS A 120 -5.08 6.11 4.89
C HIS A 120 -6.13 6.57 3.88
N ASP A 121 -6.25 7.89 3.67
CA ASP A 121 -7.20 8.46 2.69
C ASP A 121 -6.87 8.05 1.24
N ARG A 122 -5.57 8.04 0.89
CA ARG A 122 -5.09 7.67 -0.45
C ARG A 122 -5.05 6.16 -0.68
N HIS A 123 -4.75 5.36 0.35
CA HIS A 123 -4.54 3.91 0.24
C HIS A 123 -5.71 3.14 0.86
N ARG A 124 -6.89 3.21 0.24
CA ARG A 124 -8.08 2.50 0.73
C ARG A 124 -7.89 0.99 0.78
N ASP A 125 -7.10 0.44 -0.14
CA ASP A 125 -6.78 -0.99 -0.18
C ASP A 125 -6.02 -1.45 1.08
N PHE A 126 -5.11 -0.63 1.59
CA PHE A 126 -4.40 -0.90 2.85
C PHE A 126 -5.38 -1.03 4.03
N VAL A 127 -6.29 -0.07 4.17
CA VAL A 127 -7.32 -0.09 5.25
C VAL A 127 -8.20 -1.34 5.14
N ARG A 128 -8.58 -1.72 3.92
CA ARG A 128 -9.39 -2.92 3.67
C ARG A 128 -8.63 -4.20 3.99
N LEU A 129 -7.36 -4.31 3.59
CA LEU A 129 -6.51 -5.46 3.89
C LEU A 129 -6.32 -5.64 5.40
N ILE A 130 -6.08 -4.56 6.16
CA ILE A 130 -6.04 -4.62 7.62
C ILE A 130 -7.38 -5.11 8.18
N THR A 131 -8.50 -4.63 7.65
CA THR A 131 -9.84 -5.07 8.09
C THR A 131 -10.04 -6.58 7.86
N ILE A 132 -9.66 -7.07 6.69
CA ILE A 132 -9.71 -8.50 6.34
C ILE A 132 -8.80 -9.30 7.28
N GLU A 133 -7.60 -8.81 7.55
CA GLU A 133 -6.66 -9.47 8.44
C GLU A 133 -7.15 -9.51 9.89
N ASN A 134 -7.83 -8.46 10.36
CA ASN A 134 -8.48 -8.45 11.68
C ASN A 134 -9.62 -9.47 11.76
N ILE A 135 -10.38 -9.70 10.68
CA ILE A 135 -11.39 -10.78 10.62
C ILE A 135 -10.69 -12.15 10.73
N HIS A 136 -9.48 -12.29 10.21
CA HIS A 136 -8.65 -13.48 10.34
C HIS A 136 -7.87 -13.55 11.67
N GLY A 137 -8.02 -12.59 12.57
CA GLY A 137 -7.33 -12.56 13.86
C GLY A 137 -5.81 -12.45 13.71
N ALA A 138 -5.32 -11.67 12.74
CA ALA A 138 -3.89 -11.46 12.47
C ALA A 138 -3.08 -12.72 12.05
N LYS A 139 -3.76 -13.82 11.71
CA LYS A 139 -3.15 -15.11 11.36
C LYS A 139 -2.01 -15.02 10.35
N TYR A 140 -2.13 -14.20 9.31
CA TYR A 140 -1.15 -14.12 8.23
C TYR A 140 -0.06 -13.10 8.53
N VAL A 141 -0.41 -12.01 9.22
CA VAL A 141 0.55 -11.02 9.71
C VAL A 141 1.50 -11.60 10.76
N GLU A 142 1.01 -12.46 11.66
CA GLU A 142 1.85 -13.12 12.68
C GLU A 142 2.97 -13.97 12.08
N GLN A 143 2.79 -14.44 10.85
CA GLN A 143 3.79 -15.24 10.13
C GLN A 143 4.87 -14.38 9.45
N LEU A 144 4.66 -13.06 9.35
CA LEU A 144 5.60 -12.14 8.75
C LEU A 144 6.73 -11.80 9.73
N LYS A 145 7.95 -12.29 9.44
CA LYS A 145 9.13 -12.10 10.29
C LYS A 145 9.47 -10.62 10.53
N THR A 146 9.20 -9.76 9.55
CA THR A 146 9.57 -8.34 9.56
C THR A 146 8.52 -7.45 10.25
N PHE A 147 7.31 -7.97 10.53
CA PHE A 147 6.18 -7.15 10.95
C PHE A 147 6.42 -6.45 12.29
N LYS A 148 6.89 -7.18 13.31
CA LYS A 148 7.14 -6.60 14.64
C LYS A 148 8.19 -5.49 14.59
N ASN A 149 9.33 -5.75 13.96
CA ASN A 149 10.43 -4.78 13.88
C ASN A 149 10.03 -3.51 13.11
N ARG A 150 9.29 -3.65 12.01
CA ARG A 150 8.80 -2.49 11.22
C ARG A 150 7.77 -1.65 11.97
N ASN A 151 6.99 -2.23 12.87
CA ASN A 151 6.06 -1.44 13.69
C ASN A 151 6.74 -0.85 14.92
N ALA A 152 7.78 -1.48 15.46
CA ALA A 152 8.59 -0.90 16.53
C ALA A 152 9.19 0.46 16.12
N SER A 153 9.70 0.59 14.90
CA SER A 153 10.29 1.86 14.42
C SER A 153 9.28 3.03 14.37
N ALA A 154 7.99 2.74 14.15
CA ALA A 154 6.94 3.76 14.22
C ALA A 154 6.71 4.24 15.65
N ILE A 155 6.77 3.32 16.62
CA ILE A 155 6.62 3.64 18.04
C ILE A 155 7.86 4.40 18.54
N GLU A 156 9.07 3.98 18.19
CA GLU A 156 10.32 4.69 18.52
C GLU A 156 10.29 6.15 18.03
N THR A 157 9.71 6.40 16.85
CA THR A 157 9.53 7.76 16.31
C THR A 157 8.60 8.60 17.18
N ILE A 158 7.52 8.01 17.70
CA ILE A 158 6.57 8.68 18.59
C ILE A 158 7.20 8.91 19.97
N GLU A 159 7.93 7.94 20.50
CA GLU A 159 8.65 8.04 21.77
C GLU A 159 9.66 9.19 21.75
N ASP A 160 10.45 9.31 20.67
CA ASP A 160 11.39 10.42 20.49
C ASP A 160 10.67 11.79 20.49
N LEU A 161 9.58 11.91 19.72
CA LEU A 161 8.79 13.15 19.67
C LEU A 161 8.21 13.51 21.04
N LEU A 162 7.65 12.53 21.75
CA LEU A 162 7.12 12.73 23.10
C LEU A 162 8.22 13.15 24.06
N ALA A 163 9.36 12.45 24.09
CA ALA A 163 10.47 12.76 24.97
C ALA A 163 11.00 14.18 24.76
N ARG A 164 11.20 14.60 23.50
CA ARG A 164 11.65 15.97 23.18
C ARG A 164 10.60 17.03 23.52
N GLY A 165 9.32 16.73 23.29
CA GLY A 165 8.23 17.64 23.66
C GLY A 165 8.07 17.81 25.18
N VAL A 166 8.28 16.73 25.95
CA VAL A 166 8.31 16.80 27.42
C VAL A 166 9.52 17.60 27.91
N ALA A 167 10.71 17.34 27.37
CA ALA A 167 11.93 18.05 27.73
C ALA A 167 11.85 19.56 27.45
N SER A 168 11.12 19.96 26.41
CA SER A 168 10.87 21.36 26.06
C SER A 168 9.63 21.96 26.74
N GLY A 169 8.93 21.19 27.57
CA GLY A 169 7.72 21.62 28.29
C GLY A 169 6.47 21.79 27.41
N GLN A 170 6.54 21.41 26.13
CA GLN A 170 5.45 21.52 25.17
C GLN A 170 4.40 20.40 25.33
N PHE A 171 4.84 19.20 25.72
CA PHE A 171 3.99 18.03 25.91
C PHE A 171 3.93 17.58 27.36
N ARG A 172 2.81 16.96 27.74
CA ARG A 172 2.61 16.30 29.03
C ARG A 172 3.39 14.97 29.07
N SER A 173 3.81 14.54 30.27
CA SER A 173 4.73 13.40 30.45
C SER A 173 4.07 12.03 30.67
N ASP A 174 2.75 11.97 30.68
CA ASP A 174 1.95 10.77 30.99
C ASP A 174 1.26 10.18 29.75
N VAL A 175 1.75 10.48 28.55
CA VAL A 175 1.28 9.87 27.30
C VAL A 175 2.17 8.68 26.94
N ASP A 176 1.55 7.51 26.82
CA ASP A 176 2.19 6.33 26.25
C ASP A 176 2.21 6.39 24.71
N ALA A 177 3.33 6.00 24.10
CA ALA A 177 3.52 6.09 22.65
C ALA A 177 2.65 5.12 21.85
N ILE A 178 2.39 3.92 22.38
CA ILE A 178 1.52 2.92 21.76
C ILE A 178 0.07 3.39 21.83
N ASP A 179 -0.37 3.92 22.98
CA ASP A 179 -1.71 4.47 23.13
C ASP A 179 -1.94 5.69 22.21
N LEU A 180 -0.93 6.54 22.05
CA LEU A 180 -0.97 7.64 21.10
C LEU A 180 -1.04 7.13 19.65
N HIS A 181 -0.26 6.12 19.30
CA HIS A 181 -0.32 5.49 17.98
C HIS A 181 -1.71 4.90 17.71
N LEU A 182 -2.32 4.23 18.70
CA LEU A 182 -3.67 3.70 18.65
C LEU A 182 -4.70 4.82 18.42
N LEU A 183 -4.59 5.94 19.14
CA LEU A 183 -5.48 7.09 18.99
C LEU A 183 -5.41 7.69 17.57
N ILE A 184 -4.20 7.99 17.09
CA ILE A 184 -3.96 8.56 15.76
C ILE A 184 -4.52 7.61 14.69
N SER A 185 -4.17 6.33 14.77
CA SER A 185 -4.60 5.29 13.84
C SER A 185 -6.13 5.14 13.86
N SER A 186 -6.76 5.14 15.03
CA SER A 186 -8.22 5.00 15.15
C SER A 186 -8.97 6.14 14.46
N LEU A 187 -8.54 7.39 14.67
CA LEU A 187 -9.15 8.57 14.06
C LEU A 187 -9.02 8.56 12.52
N CYS A 188 -7.84 8.16 12.01
CA CYS A 188 -7.58 8.11 10.58
C CYS A 188 -8.27 6.91 9.90
N PHE A 189 -8.17 5.73 10.51
CA PHE A 189 -8.68 4.47 9.98
C PHE A 189 -10.21 4.47 9.90
N HIS A 190 -10.90 4.91 10.96
CA HIS A 190 -12.37 4.86 11.03
C HIS A 190 -13.04 5.62 9.88
N ARG A 191 -12.43 6.74 9.46
CA ARG A 191 -12.90 7.55 8.31
C ARG A 191 -12.98 6.74 7.01
N ILE A 192 -12.13 5.72 6.85
CA ILE A 192 -12.05 4.90 5.64
C ILE A 192 -12.68 3.52 5.85
N GLY A 193 -12.33 2.83 6.94
CA GLY A 193 -12.78 1.47 7.23
C GLY A 193 -14.28 1.38 7.50
N ASN A 194 -14.87 2.41 8.11
CA ASN A 194 -16.28 2.45 8.49
C ASN A 194 -17.13 3.34 7.56
N ARG A 195 -16.57 3.83 6.45
CA ARG A 195 -17.25 4.82 5.59
C ARG A 195 -18.64 4.40 5.11
N HIS A 196 -18.82 3.10 4.84
CA HIS A 196 -20.08 2.57 4.33
C HIS A 196 -21.15 2.50 5.43
N THR A 197 -20.81 1.92 6.59
CA THR A 197 -21.75 1.81 7.71
C THR A 197 -22.04 3.16 8.34
N PHE A 198 -21.03 4.02 8.49
CA PHE A 198 -21.18 5.40 8.97
C PHE A 198 -22.04 6.22 8.00
N GLY A 199 -21.79 6.10 6.70
CA GLY A 199 -22.56 6.76 5.65
C GLY A 199 -24.04 6.35 5.67
N THR A 200 -24.32 5.06 5.79
CA THR A 200 -25.68 4.54 5.92
C THR A 200 -26.36 5.00 7.21
N ALA A 201 -25.64 4.96 8.35
CA ALA A 201 -26.21 5.29 9.65
C ALA A 201 -26.50 6.80 9.83
N PHE A 202 -25.63 7.67 9.29
CA PHE A 202 -25.67 9.12 9.56
C PHE A 202 -25.88 9.98 8.32
N GLY A 203 -26.13 9.37 7.16
CA GLY A 203 -26.36 10.07 5.89
C GLY A 203 -25.14 10.82 5.33
N ARG A 204 -23.93 10.48 5.79
CA ARG A 204 -22.69 11.20 5.42
C ARG A 204 -21.51 10.25 5.29
N ASP A 205 -20.99 10.07 4.08
CA ASP A 205 -19.73 9.34 3.87
C ASP A 205 -18.55 10.17 4.45
N PRO A 206 -17.88 9.71 5.52
CA PRO A 206 -16.79 10.46 6.14
C PRO A 206 -15.56 10.58 5.21
N SER A 207 -15.41 9.69 4.21
CA SER A 207 -14.35 9.72 3.20
C SER A 207 -14.61 10.72 2.06
N HIS A 208 -15.75 11.42 2.04
CA HIS A 208 -16.11 12.33 0.96
C HIS A 208 -15.09 13.50 0.82
N PRO A 209 -14.63 13.87 -0.41
CA PRO A 209 -13.58 14.86 -0.62
C PRO A 209 -13.83 16.22 0.02
N ARG A 210 -15.08 16.71 0.00
CA ARG A 210 -15.48 17.98 0.66
C ARG A 210 -15.20 18.02 2.17
N LEU A 211 -15.03 16.87 2.82
CA LEU A 211 -14.78 16.77 4.26
C LEU A 211 -13.30 16.68 4.60
N ARG A 212 -12.46 16.34 3.61
CA ARG A 212 -11.07 15.97 3.81
C ARG A 212 -10.29 17.04 4.57
N THR A 213 -10.31 18.30 4.10
CA THR A 213 -9.59 19.41 4.74
C THR A 213 -10.02 19.61 6.20
N ARG A 214 -11.34 19.62 6.45
CA ARG A 214 -11.88 19.82 7.80
C ARG A 214 -11.52 18.66 8.73
N HIS A 215 -11.62 17.42 8.26
CA HIS A 215 -11.29 16.24 9.05
C HIS A 215 -9.79 16.12 9.33
N ARG A 216 -8.93 16.43 8.35
CA ARG A 216 -7.48 16.47 8.55
C ARG A 216 -7.11 17.45 9.65
N ALA A 217 -7.65 18.67 9.60
CA ALA A 217 -7.43 19.68 10.65
C ALA A 217 -7.99 19.25 12.01
N MET A 218 -9.17 18.64 12.04
CA MET A 218 -9.81 18.13 13.27
C MET A 218 -8.99 17.04 13.95
N VAL A 219 -8.46 16.07 13.19
CA VAL A 219 -7.65 14.98 13.74
C VAL A 219 -6.33 15.51 14.29
N VAL A 220 -5.68 16.42 13.56
CA VAL A 220 -4.45 17.08 14.02
C VAL A 220 -4.69 17.89 15.30
N ASP A 221 -5.75 18.70 15.33
CA ASP A 221 -6.10 19.50 16.52
C ASP A 221 -6.41 18.61 17.73
N ALA A 222 -7.17 17.53 17.54
CA ALA A 222 -7.48 16.57 18.60
C ALA A 222 -6.22 15.94 19.20
N VAL A 223 -5.30 15.46 18.36
CA VAL A 223 -4.05 14.82 18.80
C VAL A 223 -3.14 15.83 19.50
N LEU A 224 -2.94 17.03 18.93
CA LEU A 224 -2.09 18.05 19.53
C LEU A 224 -2.64 18.55 20.87
N ARG A 225 -3.96 18.71 21.00
CA ARG A 225 -4.58 19.05 22.29
C ARG A 225 -4.40 17.94 23.31
N PHE A 226 -4.50 16.67 22.89
CA PHE A 226 -4.32 15.53 23.77
C PHE A 226 -2.91 15.48 24.38
N VAL A 227 -1.86 15.77 23.59
CA VAL A 227 -0.47 15.69 24.05
C VAL A 227 0.06 16.98 24.70
N ARG A 228 -0.59 18.13 24.50
CA ARG A 228 -0.11 19.42 25.02
C ARG A 228 -0.08 19.44 26.55
N ASN A 229 0.93 20.13 27.08
CA ASN A 229 0.99 20.47 28.49
C ASN A 229 -0.02 21.58 28.81
N GLU A 230 -0.96 21.32 29.73
CA GLU A 230 -2.00 22.29 30.13
C GLU A 230 -1.45 23.44 30.99
N ALA A 231 -0.20 23.36 31.46
CA ALA A 231 0.44 24.38 32.30
C ALA A 231 0.82 25.70 31.59
N GLN A 232 0.33 25.94 30.37
CA GLN A 232 0.50 27.19 29.62
C GLN A 232 -0.84 27.90 29.43
N HIS A 233 -1.44 28.35 30.53
CA HIS A 233 -2.46 29.39 30.55
C HIS A 233 -2.21 30.36 31.70
#